data_AF-A0A955ZHL4-F1
#
_entry.id   AF-A0A955ZHL4-F1
#
_cell.length_a   1.000
_cell.length_b   1.000
_cell.length_c   1.000
_cell.angle_alpha   90.00
_cell.angle_beta   90.00
_cell.angle_gamma   90.00
#
_symmetry.space_group_name_H-M   'P 1'
#
loop_
_entity.id
_entity.type
_entity.pdbx_description
1 polymer ?
#
loop_
_entity_poly.entity_id
_entity_poly.type
_entity_poly.pdbx_seq_one_letter_code
_entity_poly.pdbx_strand_id
1 'polypeptide(L)'
;MSLVVPAPSPRERCYRCHKPRVTCVCATIRRVENRTPIAVVQHPRERFHPIGTARILDLSLQRVHIEVAFRGALASPPGWLLPGAGLLYPAADAVELGTASGPVPTQLVVLDGTWHHARTLYRDLPWLRGLPRYRLRPAEPSRYRIRREPTRDSISTVEAVAQALALLEPSTPGIAELIRTFDHMIDTQIEYIEARQGARPKRKRRSDDHRALPRALAEDFEHLVVAYAETLRPGYEAPREAREIVQLVALRVASGELFERLGQPSLPPSEKHLAHMQLTTADFTSALAPESLARDWRSFLRPDDLLAAWNQSTLDVMNRVRLTTGGLVLKGTYGSVTGQRSGTLDELVAREGLAPEPLPLRGRAARRLASAAAVATRLGVYRPTIRA
;
A
#
# COMPACT_ATOMS: atom_id res chain seq x y z
N MET A 1 23.32 6.72 39.86
CA MET A 1 23.04 7.96 39.08
C MET A 1 22.82 7.56 37.62
N SER A 2 21.57 7.33 37.23
CA SER A 2 21.22 7.00 35.84
C SER A 2 21.30 8.26 34.99
N LEU A 3 22.20 8.27 34.01
CA LEU A 3 22.31 9.32 33.00
C LEU A 3 21.05 9.29 32.12
N VAL A 4 20.16 10.25 32.35
CA VAL A 4 19.03 10.52 31.46
C VAL A 4 19.62 11.04 30.15
N VAL A 5 19.55 10.23 29.10
CA VAL A 5 19.89 10.69 27.74
C VAL A 5 18.73 11.59 27.27
N PRO A 6 18.95 12.89 27.04
CA PRO A 6 17.87 13.77 26.61
C PRO A 6 17.31 13.30 25.27
N ALA A 7 15.98 13.34 25.13
CA ALA A 7 15.31 13.06 23.87
C ALA A 7 15.87 14.00 22.77
N PRO A 8 16.15 13.50 21.55
CA PRO A 8 16.67 14.35 20.49
C PRO A 8 15.66 15.46 20.19
N SER A 9 16.11 16.71 20.28
CA SER A 9 15.28 17.88 19.98
C SER A 9 14.75 17.81 18.55
N PRO A 10 13.47 18.16 18.30
CA PRO A 10 12.92 18.19 16.96
C PRO A 10 13.77 19.10 16.07
N ARG A 11 14.12 18.62 14.87
CA ARG A 11 14.94 19.38 13.92
C ARG A 11 14.18 20.63 13.51
N GLU A 12 14.82 21.78 13.63
CA GLU A 12 14.27 23.04 13.16
C GLU A 12 13.99 22.96 11.65
N ARG A 13 12.80 23.36 11.22
CA ARG A 13 12.34 23.29 9.82
C ARG A 13 12.24 24.68 9.23
N CYS A 14 12.52 24.79 7.93
CA CYS A 14 12.24 25.99 7.16
C CYS A 14 10.72 26.14 6.99
N TYR A 15 10.16 27.28 7.41
CA TYR A 15 8.72 27.57 7.24
C TYR A 15 8.30 27.79 5.78
N ARG A 16 9.25 27.96 4.86
CA ARG A 16 8.96 28.12 3.42
C ARG A 16 8.99 26.79 2.66
N CYS A 17 10.06 26.00 2.73
CA CYS A 17 10.11 24.70 2.02
C CYS A 17 9.74 23.49 2.88
N HIS A 18 9.51 23.67 4.19
CA HIS A 18 9.19 22.63 5.18
C HIS A 18 10.25 21.54 5.39
N LYS A 19 11.40 21.66 4.72
CA LYS A 19 12.58 20.81 4.95
C LYS A 19 13.31 21.24 6.22
N PRO A 20 14.06 20.34 6.88
CA PRO A 20 15.01 20.73 7.92
C PRO A 20 15.90 21.90 7.47
N ARG A 21 16.24 22.84 8.37
CA ARG A 21 17.03 24.03 8.00
C ARG A 21 18.35 23.68 7.29
N VAL A 22 18.98 22.58 7.72
CA VAL A 22 20.23 22.06 7.15
C VAL A 22 20.10 21.52 5.72
N THR A 23 18.89 21.17 5.27
CA THR A 23 18.62 20.71 3.90
C THR A 23 17.59 21.61 3.20
N CYS A 24 17.55 22.88 3.60
CA CYS A 24 16.66 23.88 3.03
C CYS A 24 17.04 24.16 1.57
N VAL A 25 16.06 24.19 0.68
CA VAL A 25 16.27 24.48 -0.76
C VAL A 25 15.86 25.89 -1.15
N CYS A 26 15.39 26.72 -0.20
CA CYS A 26 14.80 28.03 -0.54
C CYS A 26 15.77 29.01 -1.20
N ALA A 27 17.09 28.85 -1.00
CA ALA A 27 18.10 29.69 -1.62
C ALA A 27 18.24 29.45 -3.13
N THR A 28 17.92 28.24 -3.60
CA THR A 28 18.00 27.87 -5.02
C THR A 28 16.68 28.04 -5.76
N ILE A 29 15.57 28.22 -5.05
CA ILE A 29 14.25 28.47 -5.64
C ILE A 29 14.28 29.76 -6.48
N ARG A 30 13.88 29.63 -7.75
CA ARG A 30 13.66 30.74 -8.68
C ARG A 30 12.23 30.69 -9.20
N ARG A 31 11.64 31.88 -9.34
CA ARG A 31 10.29 32.00 -9.88
C ARG A 31 10.33 31.81 -11.39
N VAL A 32 9.38 31.03 -11.91
CA VAL A 32 9.21 30.72 -13.33
C VAL A 32 7.82 31.20 -13.72
N GLU A 33 7.76 32.11 -14.68
CA GLU A 33 6.51 32.69 -15.17
C GLU A 33 5.85 31.78 -16.20
N ASN A 34 5.54 30.54 -15.79
CA ASN A 34 4.92 29.54 -16.66
C ASN A 34 3.53 30.01 -17.10
N ARG A 35 3.27 29.94 -18.41
CA ARG A 35 1.99 30.29 -19.03
C ARG A 35 1.03 29.12 -18.98
N THR A 36 1.53 27.89 -19.17
CA THR A 36 0.75 26.67 -19.06
C THR A 36 0.45 26.41 -17.57
N PRO A 37 -0.81 26.46 -17.13
CA PRO A 37 -1.18 26.11 -15.77
C PRO A 37 -0.86 24.65 -15.47
N ILE A 38 -0.24 24.41 -14.32
CA ILE A 38 0.07 23.07 -13.81
C ILE A 38 -0.82 22.77 -12.61
N ALA A 39 -1.50 21.63 -12.61
CA ALA A 39 -2.22 21.13 -11.44
C ALA A 39 -1.58 19.83 -10.95
N VAL A 40 -1.03 19.82 -9.74
CA VAL A 40 -0.44 18.64 -9.14
C VAL A 40 -1.45 18.00 -8.19
N VAL A 41 -1.86 16.77 -8.50
CA VAL A 41 -2.68 15.95 -7.61
C VAL A 41 -1.74 15.06 -6.80
N GLN A 42 -1.53 15.42 -5.54
CA GLN A 42 -0.57 14.80 -4.64
C GLN A 42 -1.23 13.77 -3.73
N HIS A 43 -0.59 12.60 -3.60
CA HIS A 43 -1.01 11.58 -2.64
C HIS A 43 -0.68 12.01 -1.19
N PRO A 44 -1.57 11.80 -0.19
CA PRO A 44 -1.37 12.33 1.18
C PRO A 44 -0.07 11.89 1.85
N ARG A 45 0.42 10.68 1.54
CA ARG A 45 1.68 10.16 2.07
C ARG A 45 2.92 10.91 1.60
N GLU A 46 2.85 11.63 0.48
CA GLU A 46 3.98 12.42 -0.03
C GLU A 46 4.01 13.86 0.51
N ARG A 47 2.88 14.37 1.01
CA ARG A 47 2.73 15.78 1.43
C ARG A 47 3.82 16.28 2.37
N PHE A 48 4.19 15.46 3.35
CA PHE A 48 5.23 15.80 4.35
C PHE A 48 6.52 15.03 4.14
N HIS A 49 6.69 14.41 2.97
CA HIS A 49 7.88 13.63 2.68
C HIS A 49 9.11 14.54 2.63
N PRO A 50 10.18 14.28 3.39
CA PRO A 50 11.35 15.18 3.48
C PRO A 50 12.02 15.48 2.14
N ILE A 51 11.89 14.56 1.17
CA ILE A 51 12.42 14.66 -0.19
C ILE A 51 11.31 14.86 -1.25
N GLY A 52 10.11 15.32 -0.87
CA GLY A 52 9.02 15.59 -1.81
C GLY A 52 9.36 16.71 -2.80
N THR A 53 9.01 16.50 -4.08
CA THR A 53 9.33 17.39 -5.21
C THR A 53 8.22 18.37 -5.55
N ALA A 54 6.96 18.08 -5.21
CA ALA A 54 5.84 19.01 -5.44
C ALA A 54 6.06 20.40 -4.80
N ARG A 55 6.73 20.47 -3.64
CA ARG A 55 7.01 21.76 -2.99
C ARG A 55 8.01 22.63 -3.76
N ILE A 56 8.89 22.02 -4.58
CA ILE A 56 9.75 22.79 -5.49
C ILE A 56 8.87 23.48 -6.54
N LEU A 57 7.91 22.76 -7.12
CA LEU A 57 6.98 23.31 -8.10
C LEU A 57 6.14 24.44 -7.51
N ASP A 58 5.56 24.22 -6.33
CA ASP A 58 4.72 25.20 -5.62
C ASP A 58 5.46 26.51 -5.28
N LEU A 59 6.75 26.43 -4.96
CA LEU A 59 7.56 27.60 -4.63
C LEU A 59 8.15 28.30 -5.87
N SER A 60 8.23 27.61 -7.00
CA SER A 60 8.91 28.10 -8.21
C SER A 60 7.92 28.55 -9.30
N LEU A 61 6.84 27.83 -9.56
CA LEU A 61 5.93 28.13 -10.67
C LEU A 61 4.94 29.26 -10.32
N GLN A 62 4.65 30.13 -11.29
CA GLN A 62 3.64 31.19 -11.15
C GLN A 62 2.21 30.65 -11.27
N ARG A 63 1.96 29.71 -12.18
CA ARG A 63 0.64 29.12 -12.43
C ARG A 63 0.65 27.64 -12.03
N VAL A 64 0.61 27.40 -10.73
CA VAL A 64 0.57 26.05 -10.15
C VAL A 64 -0.53 25.93 -9.12
N HIS A 65 -1.25 24.81 -9.14
CA HIS A 65 -2.20 24.41 -8.11
C HIS A 65 -1.74 23.07 -7.53
N ILE A 66 -1.65 22.94 -6.21
CA ILE A 66 -1.35 21.67 -5.55
C ILE A 66 -2.58 21.23 -4.77
N GLU A 67 -3.14 20.08 -5.15
CA GLU A 67 -4.28 19.48 -4.50
C GLU A 67 -3.87 18.17 -3.84
N VAL A 68 -4.15 18.00 -2.55
CA VAL A 68 -3.92 16.72 -1.87
C VAL A 68 -5.20 15.91 -1.95
N ALA A 69 -5.19 14.86 -2.76
CA ALA A 69 -6.37 14.05 -3.00
C ALA A 69 -6.14 12.59 -2.66
N PHE A 70 -7.16 11.95 -2.09
CA PHE A 70 -7.24 10.51 -1.90
C PHE A 70 -8.71 10.10 -1.92
N ARG A 71 -8.98 8.81 -2.08
CA ARG A 71 -10.30 8.17 -2.13
C ARG A 71 -11.41 8.99 -1.43
N GLY A 72 -12.43 9.39 -2.19
CA GLY A 72 -13.59 10.14 -1.70
C GLY A 72 -13.44 11.67 -1.66
N ALA A 73 -12.22 12.21 -1.74
CA ALA A 73 -11.99 13.66 -1.65
C ALA A 73 -12.37 14.43 -2.93
N LEU A 74 -12.36 13.78 -4.10
CA LEU A 74 -12.67 14.39 -5.41
C LEU A 74 -13.41 13.38 -6.30
N ALA A 75 -14.68 13.09 -5.97
CA ALA A 75 -15.51 12.19 -6.78
C ALA A 75 -15.84 12.77 -8.17
N SER A 76 -15.86 14.10 -8.28
CA SER A 76 -16.16 14.86 -9.49
C SER A 76 -14.99 15.78 -9.87
N PRO A 77 -14.95 16.28 -11.12
CA PRO A 77 -13.95 17.27 -11.53
C PRO A 77 -13.95 18.48 -10.58
N PRO A 78 -12.79 18.88 -10.04
CA PRO A 78 -12.70 20.03 -9.14
C PRO A 78 -12.83 21.36 -9.90
N GLY A 79 -13.23 22.43 -9.19
CA GLY A 79 -13.43 23.76 -9.78
C GLY A 79 -12.17 24.45 -10.33
N TRP A 80 -10.97 23.98 -9.94
CA TRP A 80 -9.70 24.47 -10.49
C TRP A 80 -9.32 23.81 -11.82
N LEU A 81 -10.05 22.77 -12.24
CA LEU A 81 -9.80 22.06 -13.48
C LEU A 81 -10.32 22.89 -14.66
N LEU A 82 -9.44 23.24 -15.59
CA LEU A 82 -9.80 24.06 -16.74
C LEU A 82 -10.39 23.21 -17.88
N PRO A 83 -11.35 23.75 -18.67
CA PRO A 83 -11.76 23.13 -19.93
C PRO A 83 -10.56 22.95 -20.86
N GLY A 84 -10.42 21.75 -21.44
CA GLY A 84 -9.26 21.39 -22.27
C GLY A 84 -8.02 20.94 -21.48
N ALA A 85 -8.14 20.69 -20.18
CA ALA A 85 -7.07 20.11 -19.38
C ALA A 85 -6.67 18.71 -19.87
N GLY A 86 -5.40 18.38 -19.72
CA GLY A 86 -4.82 17.07 -20.05
C GLY A 86 -4.12 16.45 -18.87
N LEU A 87 -4.12 15.12 -18.78
CA LEU A 87 -3.42 14.37 -17.75
C LEU A 87 -2.05 13.89 -18.27
N LEU A 88 -0.98 14.27 -17.59
CA LEU A 88 0.34 13.68 -17.79
C LEU A 88 0.42 12.34 -17.05
N TYR A 89 0.21 11.25 -17.79
CA TYR A 89 0.24 9.88 -17.26
C TYR A 89 0.47 8.86 -18.39
N PRO A 90 1.41 7.91 -18.24
CA PRO A 90 1.75 6.95 -19.30
C PRO A 90 0.71 5.81 -19.38
N ALA A 91 -0.48 6.11 -19.87
CA ALA A 91 -1.49 5.11 -20.24
C ALA A 91 -1.23 4.55 -21.65
N ALA A 92 -1.86 3.42 -21.98
CA ALA A 92 -1.70 2.74 -23.27
C ALA A 92 -2.12 3.62 -24.47
N ASP A 93 -3.13 4.47 -24.28
CA ASP A 93 -3.66 5.38 -25.29
C ASP A 93 -3.10 6.82 -25.16
N ALA A 94 -2.09 7.03 -24.33
CA ALA A 94 -1.51 8.35 -24.13
C ALA A 94 -0.76 8.83 -25.38
N VAL A 95 -1.07 10.05 -25.81
CA VAL A 95 -0.38 10.70 -26.93
C VAL A 95 0.91 11.35 -26.45
N GLU A 96 1.88 11.48 -27.34
CA GLU A 96 3.15 12.12 -26.99
C GLU A 96 2.98 13.65 -26.92
N LEU A 97 3.38 14.22 -25.79
CA LEU A 97 3.31 15.66 -25.56
C LEU A 97 4.32 16.38 -26.44
N GLY A 98 3.93 17.53 -27.01
CA GLY A 98 4.83 18.36 -27.84
C GLY A 98 4.98 17.92 -29.29
N THR A 99 4.14 16.98 -29.76
CA THR A 99 4.08 16.65 -31.19
C THR A 99 3.43 17.79 -31.99
N ALA A 100 4.00 18.15 -33.14
CA ALA A 100 3.60 19.33 -33.93
C ALA A 100 2.13 19.34 -34.39
N SER A 101 1.48 18.16 -34.43
CA SER A 101 0.09 17.98 -34.85
C SER A 101 -0.84 17.56 -33.69
N GLY A 102 -0.31 17.46 -32.47
CA GLY A 102 -1.07 16.99 -31.30
C GLY A 102 -1.88 18.11 -30.63
N PRO A 103 -3.04 17.79 -30.02
CA PRO A 103 -3.79 18.78 -29.23
C PRO A 103 -2.97 19.22 -28.02
N VAL A 104 -2.87 20.53 -27.81
CA VAL A 104 -2.14 21.14 -26.68
C VAL A 104 -3.10 21.32 -25.50
N PRO A 105 -2.79 20.80 -24.30
CA PRO A 105 -3.66 20.96 -23.14
C PRO A 105 -3.64 22.40 -22.62
N THR A 106 -4.80 22.93 -22.25
CA THR A 106 -4.94 24.27 -21.65
C THR A 106 -4.44 24.32 -20.21
N GLN A 107 -4.35 23.16 -19.56
CA GLN A 107 -3.78 22.92 -18.23
C GLN A 107 -3.23 21.50 -18.20
N LEU A 108 -2.07 21.30 -17.59
CA LEU A 108 -1.50 19.97 -17.41
C LEU A 108 -1.71 19.49 -15.97
N VAL A 109 -2.45 18.39 -15.82
CA VAL A 109 -2.64 17.69 -14.56
C VAL A 109 -1.53 16.66 -14.39
N VAL A 110 -0.85 16.64 -13.25
CA VAL A 110 0.28 15.76 -12.95
C VAL A 110 0.03 15.05 -11.62
N LEU A 111 0.39 13.78 -11.51
CA LEU A 111 0.25 13.01 -10.28
C LEU A 111 1.57 13.01 -9.49
N ASP A 112 1.52 13.34 -8.19
CA ASP A 112 2.69 13.32 -7.29
C ASP A 112 2.58 12.18 -6.27
N GLY A 113 3.59 11.31 -6.26
CA GLY A 113 3.50 9.98 -5.67
C GLY A 113 4.76 9.14 -5.89
N THR A 114 4.88 8.02 -5.18
CA THR A 114 5.50 6.84 -5.78
C THR A 114 4.68 6.40 -6.99
N TRP A 115 5.23 5.57 -7.88
CA TRP A 115 4.44 4.94 -8.95
C TRP A 115 3.21 4.18 -8.44
N HIS A 116 3.32 3.54 -7.28
CA HIS A 116 2.17 2.91 -6.62
C HIS A 116 1.12 3.93 -6.17
N HIS A 117 1.54 5.06 -5.61
CA HIS A 117 0.67 6.17 -5.22
C HIS A 117 0.00 6.80 -6.46
N ALA A 118 0.74 7.10 -7.53
CA ALA A 118 0.20 7.65 -8.76
C ALA A 118 -0.83 6.71 -9.41
N ARG A 119 -0.54 5.40 -9.49
CA ARG A 119 -1.51 4.40 -9.94
C ARG A 119 -2.75 4.34 -9.07
N THR A 120 -2.60 4.54 -7.75
CA THR A 120 -3.71 4.59 -6.80
C THR A 120 -4.58 5.82 -7.03
N LEU A 121 -3.99 7.01 -7.21
CA LEU A 121 -4.71 8.24 -7.54
C LEU A 121 -5.48 8.09 -8.86
N TYR A 122 -4.83 7.61 -9.91
CA TYR A 122 -5.46 7.34 -11.20
C TYR A 122 -6.60 6.31 -11.13
N ARG A 123 -6.47 5.31 -10.24
CA ARG A 123 -7.52 4.32 -10.01
C ARG A 123 -8.71 4.88 -9.22
N ASP A 124 -8.44 5.69 -8.20
CA ASP A 124 -9.44 6.07 -7.19
C ASP A 124 -10.11 7.42 -7.48
N LEU A 125 -9.63 8.20 -8.46
CA LEU A 125 -10.22 9.47 -8.90
C LEU A 125 -10.80 9.33 -10.32
N PRO A 126 -12.09 9.01 -10.48
CA PRO A 126 -12.66 8.64 -11.78
C PRO A 126 -12.55 9.72 -12.85
N TRP A 127 -12.66 11.00 -12.47
CA TRP A 127 -12.60 12.14 -13.40
C TRP A 127 -11.26 12.24 -14.14
N LEU A 128 -10.16 11.73 -13.58
CA LEU A 128 -8.86 11.66 -14.26
C LEU A 128 -8.91 10.83 -15.55
N ARG A 129 -9.80 9.84 -15.63
CA ARG A 129 -9.93 8.97 -16.81
C ARG A 129 -10.64 9.63 -17.98
N GLY A 130 -11.38 10.71 -17.72
CA GLY A 130 -12.06 11.49 -18.75
C GLY A 130 -11.15 12.52 -19.43
N LEU A 131 -9.94 12.73 -18.91
CA LEU A 131 -8.99 13.66 -19.49
C LEU A 131 -8.21 13.03 -20.65
N PRO A 132 -7.90 13.79 -21.72
CA PRO A 132 -6.87 13.42 -22.69
C PRO A 132 -5.55 13.11 -21.96
N ARG A 133 -4.91 12.01 -22.34
CA ARG A 133 -3.70 11.52 -21.67
C ARG A 133 -2.47 11.79 -22.51
N TYR A 134 -1.45 12.30 -21.84
CA TYR A 134 -0.17 12.64 -22.43
C TYR A 134 0.95 11.84 -21.77
N ARG A 135 1.93 11.44 -22.57
CA ARG A 135 3.18 10.82 -22.11
C ARG A 135 4.38 11.66 -22.54
N LEU A 136 5.44 11.58 -21.76
CA LEU A 136 6.76 12.09 -22.10
C LEU A 136 7.63 10.93 -22.60
N ARG A 137 8.65 11.27 -23.37
CA ARG A 137 9.78 10.38 -23.66
C ARG A 137 11.05 11.00 -23.08
N PRO A 138 11.43 10.65 -21.85
CA PRO A 138 12.69 11.11 -21.29
C PRO A 138 13.85 10.58 -22.13
N ALA A 139 14.76 11.46 -22.56
CA ALA A 139 15.97 11.05 -23.27
C ALA A 139 17.00 10.38 -22.34
N GLU A 140 16.96 10.77 -21.06
CA GLU A 140 17.85 10.29 -20.01
C GLU A 140 17.05 9.70 -18.84
N PRO A 141 17.64 8.75 -18.08
CA PRO A 141 17.06 8.29 -16.83
C PRO A 141 16.87 9.44 -15.82
N SER A 142 16.01 9.23 -14.82
CA SER A 142 15.80 10.22 -13.75
C SER A 142 17.11 10.58 -13.02
N ARG A 143 17.25 11.87 -12.73
CA ARG A 143 18.30 12.45 -11.88
C ARG A 143 18.14 12.08 -10.41
N TYR A 144 17.03 11.45 -10.02
CA TYR A 144 16.64 11.18 -8.63
C TYR A 144 17.45 10.07 -7.93
N ARG A 145 18.78 10.25 -7.80
CA ARG A 145 19.75 9.27 -7.30
C ARG A 145 19.49 8.71 -5.90
N ILE A 146 18.69 9.38 -5.08
CA ILE A 146 18.33 8.95 -3.72
C ILE A 146 17.04 8.12 -3.64
N ARG A 147 16.35 7.89 -4.77
CA ARG A 147 15.15 7.05 -4.86
C ARG A 147 15.30 6.06 -6.02
N ARG A 148 14.89 4.81 -5.82
CA ARG A 148 14.93 3.80 -6.88
C ARG A 148 13.68 3.92 -7.75
N GLU A 149 13.88 4.20 -9.03
CA GLU A 149 12.81 4.25 -10.03
C GLU A 149 12.53 2.85 -10.64
N PRO A 150 11.27 2.55 -11.01
CA PRO A 150 10.89 1.21 -11.49
C PRO A 150 11.29 0.94 -12.95
N THR A 151 11.37 1.98 -13.79
CA THR A 151 11.82 1.88 -15.19
C THR A 151 12.75 3.04 -15.54
N ARG A 152 13.45 2.94 -16.67
CA ARG A 152 14.34 4.02 -17.15
C ARG A 152 13.60 5.30 -17.50
N ASP A 153 12.37 5.17 -18.00
CA ASP A 153 11.52 6.30 -18.42
C ASP A 153 10.72 6.90 -17.25
N SER A 154 10.91 6.35 -16.05
CA SER A 154 10.29 6.87 -14.84
C SER A 154 11.09 8.04 -14.30
N ILE A 155 10.52 9.24 -14.42
CA ILE A 155 11.11 10.49 -13.92
C ILE A 155 10.28 11.07 -12.78
N SER A 156 10.92 11.86 -11.92
CA SER A 156 10.25 12.52 -10.78
C SER A 156 9.23 13.56 -11.24
N THR A 157 8.32 13.96 -10.35
CA THR A 157 7.28 14.95 -10.66
C THR A 157 7.86 16.29 -11.12
N VAL A 158 8.98 16.74 -10.53
CA VAL A 158 9.63 18.00 -10.95
C VAL A 158 10.29 17.87 -12.32
N GLU A 159 10.91 16.74 -12.63
CA GLU A 159 11.48 16.47 -13.96
C GLU A 159 10.38 16.38 -15.02
N ALA A 160 9.29 15.69 -14.71
CA ALA A 160 8.15 15.54 -15.61
C ALA A 160 7.54 16.90 -15.94
N VAL A 161 7.36 17.77 -14.95
CA VAL A 161 6.84 19.13 -15.17
C VAL A 161 7.83 19.98 -15.94
N ALA A 162 9.13 19.96 -15.59
CA ALA A 162 10.14 20.73 -16.32
C ALA A 162 10.24 20.31 -17.79
N GLN A 163 10.23 19.00 -18.08
CA GLN A 163 10.24 18.48 -19.45
C GLN A 163 8.95 18.86 -20.19
N ALA A 164 7.78 18.77 -19.54
CA ALA A 164 6.53 19.16 -20.15
C ALA A 164 6.47 20.65 -20.49
N LEU A 165 6.91 21.53 -19.58
CA LEU A 165 6.97 22.97 -19.82
C LEU A 165 7.96 23.32 -20.94
N ALA A 166 9.11 22.65 -21.01
CA ALA A 166 10.07 22.85 -22.09
C ALA A 166 9.49 22.50 -23.47
N LEU A 167 8.57 21.52 -23.54
CA LEU A 167 7.87 21.16 -24.77
C LEU A 167 6.72 22.11 -25.11
N LEU A 168 5.96 22.56 -24.10
CA LEU A 168 4.75 23.36 -24.29
C LEU A 168 5.03 24.86 -24.44
N GLU A 169 6.06 25.35 -23.77
CA GLU A 169 6.42 26.76 -23.75
C GLU A 169 7.95 26.96 -23.74
N PRO A 170 8.66 26.56 -24.81
CA PRO A 170 10.14 26.54 -24.86
C PRO A 170 10.81 27.90 -24.64
N SER A 171 10.10 29.00 -24.91
CA SER A 171 10.60 30.37 -24.71
C SER A 171 10.51 30.87 -23.27
N THR A 172 9.90 30.10 -22.36
CA THR A 172 9.71 30.51 -20.97
C THR A 172 11.01 30.39 -20.18
N PRO A 173 11.58 31.52 -19.69
CA PRO A 173 12.86 31.49 -19.00
C PRO A 173 12.74 30.80 -17.64
N GLY A 174 13.85 30.20 -17.20
CA GLY A 174 13.96 29.66 -15.85
C GLY A 174 13.37 28.27 -15.61
N ILE A 175 12.82 27.58 -16.63
CA ILE A 175 12.39 26.18 -16.49
C ILE A 175 13.54 25.28 -15.98
N ALA A 176 14.77 25.55 -16.45
CA ALA A 176 15.98 24.84 -16.01
C ALA A 176 16.29 25.03 -14.51
N GLU A 177 15.78 26.09 -13.85
CA GLU A 177 16.00 26.32 -12.41
C GLU A 177 15.30 25.28 -11.54
N LEU A 178 14.20 24.70 -12.05
CA LEU A 178 13.48 23.62 -11.37
C LEU A 178 14.39 22.41 -11.18
N ILE A 179 15.11 22.04 -12.24
CA ILE A 179 16.08 20.94 -12.24
C ILE A 179 17.28 21.29 -11.35
N ARG A 180 17.82 22.51 -11.44
CA ARG A 180 18.94 22.90 -10.57
C ARG A 180 18.60 22.89 -9.08
N THR A 181 17.38 23.30 -8.73
CA THR A 181 16.88 23.20 -7.35
C THR A 181 16.75 21.73 -6.92
N PHE A 182 16.28 20.88 -7.82
CA PHE A 182 16.14 19.45 -7.58
C PHE A 182 17.48 18.75 -7.41
N ASP A 183 18.46 19.03 -8.27
CA ASP A 183 19.82 18.50 -8.17
C ASP A 183 20.46 18.94 -6.85
N HIS A 184 20.36 20.24 -6.49
CA HIS A 184 20.85 20.73 -5.20
C HIS A 184 20.20 20.00 -4.01
N MET A 185 18.89 19.74 -4.06
CA MET A 185 18.19 18.95 -3.03
C MET A 185 18.78 17.54 -2.89
N ILE A 186 19.08 16.90 -4.03
CA ILE A 186 19.64 15.54 -4.07
C ILE A 186 21.08 15.54 -3.54
N ASP A 187 21.92 16.45 -4.03
CA ASP A 187 23.33 16.53 -3.65
C ASP A 187 23.47 16.84 -2.16
N THR A 188 22.72 17.82 -1.65
CA THR A 188 22.68 18.14 -0.20
C THR A 188 22.26 16.92 0.63
N GLN A 189 21.33 16.10 0.11
CA GLN A 189 20.88 14.89 0.80
C GLN A 189 21.95 13.79 0.76
N ILE A 190 22.67 13.63 -0.35
CA ILE A 190 23.80 12.70 -0.49
C ILE A 190 24.93 13.11 0.46
N GLU A 191 25.35 14.36 0.43
CA GLU A 191 26.38 14.93 1.33
C GLU A 191 26.02 14.71 2.79
N TYR A 192 24.75 14.96 3.17
CA TYR A 192 24.29 14.71 4.53
C TYR A 192 24.33 13.22 4.89
N ILE A 193 23.99 12.32 3.96
CA ILE A 193 24.07 10.88 4.17
C ILE A 193 25.54 10.45 4.35
N GLU A 194 26.45 10.94 3.52
CA GLU A 194 27.87 10.60 3.53
C GLU A 194 28.59 11.15 4.76
N ALA A 195 28.40 12.44 5.10
CA ALA A 195 28.95 13.06 6.30
C ALA A 195 28.48 12.33 7.58
N ARG A 196 27.26 11.80 7.56
CA ARG A 196 26.69 11.00 8.66
C ARG A 196 27.20 9.56 8.69
N GLN A 197 27.75 9.04 7.59
CA GLN A 197 28.41 7.74 7.55
C GLN A 197 29.85 7.79 8.11
N GLY A 198 30.57 8.91 7.92
CA GLY A 198 31.89 9.16 8.52
C GLY A 198 31.87 9.34 10.05
N ALA A 199 30.75 9.82 10.61
CA ALA A 199 30.52 10.00 12.04
C ALA A 199 29.71 8.86 12.68
N ARG A 200 29.85 7.62 12.19
CA ARG A 200 29.31 6.44 12.89
C ARG A 200 30.33 5.94 13.92
N PRO A 201 30.15 6.18 15.24
CA PRO A 201 30.41 5.05 16.13
C PRO A 201 29.57 3.91 15.57
N LYS A 202 30.16 2.72 15.38
CA LYS A 202 29.40 1.52 14.99
C LYS A 202 28.13 1.56 15.80
N ARG A 203 27.01 1.93 15.17
CA ARG A 203 25.74 1.91 15.84
C ARG A 203 25.57 0.41 15.99
N LYS A 204 25.89 -0.11 17.18
CA LYS A 204 25.28 -1.33 17.68
C LYS A 204 23.84 -1.10 17.30
N ARG A 205 23.40 -1.84 16.28
CA ARG A 205 22.06 -1.72 15.73
C ARG A 205 21.22 -1.59 16.98
N ARG A 206 20.59 -0.43 17.23
CA ARG A 206 19.61 -0.40 18.32
C ARG A 206 18.75 -1.58 17.95
N SER A 207 18.71 -2.59 18.84
CA SER A 207 17.71 -3.61 18.69
C SER A 207 16.44 -2.79 18.64
N ASP A 208 15.88 -2.63 17.44
CA ASP A 208 14.47 -2.34 17.33
C ASP A 208 13.86 -3.63 17.86
N ASP A 209 13.79 -3.76 19.19
CA ASP A 209 13.22 -4.91 19.89
C ASP A 209 11.72 -5.03 19.61
N HIS A 210 11.16 -4.13 18.80
CA HIS A 210 9.84 -4.27 18.21
C HIS A 210 9.90 -3.83 16.74
N ARG A 211 10.18 -4.76 15.82
CA ARG A 211 9.80 -4.57 14.42
C ARG A 211 8.27 -4.52 14.37
N ALA A 212 7.74 -3.48 13.72
CA ALA A 212 6.37 -2.98 13.85
C ALA A 212 5.30 -4.07 13.70
N LEU A 213 4.78 -4.54 14.83
CA LEU A 213 3.48 -5.20 14.90
C LEU A 213 2.46 -4.23 14.30
N PRO A 214 1.60 -4.65 13.34
CA PRO A 214 0.55 -3.80 12.80
C PRO A 214 -0.28 -3.21 13.94
N ARG A 215 -0.55 -1.89 13.89
CA ARG A 215 -1.23 -1.16 14.96
C ARG A 215 -2.53 -1.83 15.40
N ALA A 216 -3.33 -2.32 14.45
CA ALA A 216 -4.55 -3.07 14.72
C ALA A 216 -4.31 -4.34 15.55
N LEU A 217 -3.20 -5.05 15.33
CA LEU A 217 -2.84 -6.23 16.14
C LEU A 217 -2.23 -5.83 17.50
N ALA A 218 -1.68 -4.62 17.62
CA ALA A 218 -1.16 -4.09 18.88
C ALA A 218 -2.28 -3.58 19.80
N GLU A 219 -3.24 -2.85 19.25
CA GLU A 219 -4.33 -2.19 19.98
C GLU A 219 -5.55 -3.11 20.15
N ASP A 220 -5.97 -3.81 19.09
CA ASP A 220 -7.27 -4.51 19.02
C ASP A 220 -7.11 -6.04 19.06
N PHE A 221 -6.07 -6.55 19.72
CA PHE A 221 -5.80 -8.00 19.77
C PHE A 221 -6.96 -8.81 20.37
N GLU A 222 -7.69 -8.23 21.32
CA GLU A 222 -8.87 -8.85 21.95
C GLU A 222 -10.01 -9.10 20.93
N HIS A 223 -10.02 -8.35 19.82
CA HIS A 223 -11.01 -8.46 18.75
C HIS A 223 -10.54 -9.35 17.59
N LEU A 224 -9.40 -10.02 17.72
CA LEU A 224 -8.81 -10.82 16.66
C LEU A 224 -9.64 -12.08 16.34
N VAL A 225 -10.05 -12.19 15.08
CA VAL A 225 -10.71 -13.37 14.51
C VAL A 225 -9.80 -13.97 13.44
N VAL A 226 -9.31 -15.18 13.66
CA VAL A 226 -8.52 -15.91 12.65
C VAL A 226 -9.45 -16.78 11.83
N ALA A 227 -9.35 -16.71 10.51
CA ALA A 227 -10.16 -17.51 9.59
C ALA A 227 -9.32 -18.36 8.65
N TYR A 228 -9.89 -19.49 8.24
CA TYR A 228 -9.34 -20.37 7.22
C TYR A 228 -10.49 -20.92 6.35
N ALA A 229 -10.23 -21.08 5.06
CA ALA A 229 -11.22 -21.60 4.12
C ALA A 229 -10.62 -22.69 3.23
N GLU A 230 -11.34 -23.80 3.10
CA GLU A 230 -11.12 -24.77 2.02
C GLU A 230 -11.95 -24.35 0.80
N THR A 231 -11.39 -24.51 -0.40
CA THR A 231 -12.01 -24.04 -1.64
C THR A 231 -11.92 -25.07 -2.74
N LEU A 232 -12.94 -25.12 -3.60
CA LEU A 232 -12.95 -25.94 -4.82
C LEU A 232 -13.11 -25.07 -6.05
N ARG A 233 -12.72 -25.60 -7.20
CA ARG A 233 -13.10 -25.04 -8.50
C ARG A 233 -14.23 -25.89 -9.08
N PRO A 234 -15.26 -25.29 -9.70
CA PRO A 234 -16.33 -26.02 -10.35
C PRO A 234 -15.80 -26.60 -11.67
N GLY A 235 -15.07 -27.71 -11.57
CA GLY A 235 -14.44 -28.37 -12.71
C GLY A 235 -13.03 -27.86 -13.02
N TYR A 236 -12.32 -28.61 -13.85
CA TYR A 236 -10.92 -28.32 -14.19
C TYR A 236 -10.77 -27.10 -15.11
N GLU A 237 -11.74 -26.90 -16.01
CA GLU A 237 -11.79 -25.82 -17.00
C GLU A 237 -12.17 -24.47 -16.39
N ALA A 238 -12.76 -24.46 -15.19
CA ALA A 238 -13.15 -23.23 -14.53
C ALA A 238 -11.93 -22.36 -14.17
N PRO A 239 -12.05 -21.03 -14.37
CA PRO A 239 -10.99 -20.09 -14.05
C PRO A 239 -10.65 -20.16 -12.55
N ARG A 240 -9.41 -19.80 -12.17
CA ARG A 240 -8.97 -19.83 -10.76
C ARG A 240 -9.81 -18.91 -9.86
N GLU A 241 -10.46 -17.95 -10.48
CA GLU A 241 -11.33 -16.95 -9.90
C GLU A 241 -12.70 -17.53 -9.53
N ALA A 242 -13.15 -18.59 -10.19
CA ALA A 242 -14.40 -19.29 -9.91
C ALA A 242 -14.29 -20.24 -8.70
N ARG A 243 -13.34 -20.01 -7.78
CA ARG A 243 -13.21 -20.84 -6.57
C ARG A 243 -14.38 -20.58 -5.62
N GLU A 244 -15.01 -21.66 -5.20
CA GLU A 244 -16.11 -21.69 -4.25
C GLU A 244 -15.59 -22.09 -2.86
N ILE A 245 -16.14 -21.49 -1.81
CA ILE A 245 -15.84 -21.88 -0.43
C ILE A 245 -16.66 -23.13 -0.11
N VAL A 246 -15.99 -24.21 0.30
CA VAL A 246 -16.63 -25.47 0.70
C VAL A 246 -16.62 -25.71 2.19
N GLN A 247 -15.66 -25.12 2.90
CA GLN A 247 -15.65 -25.06 4.35
C GLN A 247 -15.04 -23.74 4.77
N LEU A 248 -15.72 -23.01 5.66
CA LEU A 248 -15.22 -21.81 6.31
C LEU A 248 -15.18 -22.06 7.81
N VAL A 249 -14.00 -21.90 8.39
CA VAL A 249 -13.79 -21.99 9.84
C VAL A 249 -13.16 -20.71 10.36
N ALA A 250 -13.52 -20.31 11.57
CA ALA A 250 -12.87 -19.21 12.27
C ALA A 250 -12.83 -19.41 13.77
N LEU A 251 -11.90 -18.71 14.42
CA LEU A 251 -11.69 -18.68 15.87
C LEU A 251 -11.49 -17.24 16.31
N ARG A 252 -12.30 -16.79 17.27
CA ARG A 252 -12.07 -15.56 18.02
C ARG A 252 -11.06 -15.82 19.13
N VAL A 253 -9.85 -15.27 18.97
CA VAL A 253 -8.69 -15.65 19.79
C VAL A 253 -8.90 -15.38 21.28
N ALA A 254 -9.49 -14.24 21.65
CA ALA A 254 -9.68 -13.87 23.05
C ALA A 254 -10.71 -14.75 23.79
N SER A 255 -11.80 -15.13 23.12
CA SER A 255 -12.93 -15.83 23.76
C SER A 255 -12.96 -17.34 23.55
N GLY A 256 -12.22 -17.85 22.57
CA GLY A 256 -12.38 -19.23 22.12
C GLY A 256 -13.61 -19.50 21.24
N GLU A 257 -14.44 -18.49 20.94
CA GLU A 257 -15.65 -18.64 20.11
C GLU A 257 -15.28 -19.16 18.71
N LEU A 258 -15.91 -20.25 18.30
CA LEU A 258 -15.66 -20.94 17.04
C LEU A 258 -16.79 -20.71 16.04
N PHE A 259 -16.40 -20.63 14.77
CA PHE A 259 -17.31 -20.66 13.63
C PHE A 259 -16.94 -21.82 12.71
N GLU A 260 -17.95 -22.57 12.27
CA GLU A 260 -17.80 -23.53 11.18
C GLU A 260 -19.08 -23.60 10.36
N ARG A 261 -18.93 -23.46 9.04
CA ARG A 261 -19.98 -23.78 8.07
C ARG A 261 -19.38 -24.45 6.84
N LEU A 262 -20.09 -25.44 6.30
CA LEU A 262 -19.80 -25.99 4.98
C LEU A 262 -20.68 -25.29 3.95
N GLY A 263 -20.07 -24.92 2.83
CA GLY A 263 -20.75 -24.35 1.68
C GLY A 263 -21.06 -25.44 0.66
N GLN A 264 -22.26 -25.43 0.11
CA GLN A 264 -22.67 -26.33 -0.96
C GLN A 264 -21.94 -25.93 -2.26
N PRO A 265 -21.00 -26.74 -2.78
CA PRO A 265 -20.35 -26.44 -4.05
C PRO A 265 -21.30 -26.69 -5.22
N SER A 266 -21.07 -26.02 -6.35
CA SER A 266 -21.85 -26.21 -7.58
C SER A 266 -21.63 -27.60 -8.20
N LEU A 267 -20.45 -28.19 -7.97
CA LEU A 267 -20.14 -29.57 -8.35
C LEU A 267 -19.67 -30.36 -7.11
N PRO A 268 -20.08 -31.63 -6.97
CA PRO A 268 -19.71 -32.43 -5.82
C PRO A 268 -18.17 -32.59 -5.74
N PRO A 269 -17.58 -32.51 -4.53
CA PRO A 269 -16.16 -32.75 -4.35
C PRO A 269 -15.79 -34.17 -4.78
N SER A 270 -14.70 -34.33 -5.54
CA SER A 270 -14.14 -35.66 -5.85
C SER A 270 -13.54 -36.31 -4.60
N GLU A 271 -13.36 -37.63 -4.63
CA GLU A 271 -12.69 -38.38 -3.53
C GLU A 271 -11.32 -37.79 -3.18
N LYS A 272 -10.55 -37.36 -4.18
CA LYS A 272 -9.24 -36.71 -3.96
C LYS A 272 -9.39 -35.39 -3.20
N HIS A 273 -10.42 -34.59 -3.51
CA HIS A 273 -10.69 -33.36 -2.78
C HIS A 273 -11.12 -33.65 -1.34
N LEU A 274 -12.04 -34.60 -1.15
CA LEU A 274 -12.50 -35.03 0.17
C LEU A 274 -11.34 -35.54 1.04
N ALA A 275 -10.49 -36.41 0.51
CA ALA A 275 -9.30 -36.90 1.20
C ALA A 275 -8.31 -35.77 1.55
N HIS A 276 -8.10 -34.81 0.65
CA HIS A 276 -7.24 -33.65 0.92
C HIS A 276 -7.79 -32.78 2.05
N MET A 277 -9.09 -32.49 2.02
CA MET A 277 -9.78 -31.69 3.03
C MET A 277 -10.04 -32.48 4.32
N GLN A 278 -9.85 -33.80 4.30
CA GLN A 278 -10.20 -34.71 5.40
C GLN A 278 -11.68 -34.58 5.78
N LEU A 279 -12.53 -34.51 4.76
CA LEU A 279 -13.99 -34.46 4.88
C LEU A 279 -14.59 -35.67 4.15
N THR A 280 -15.85 -35.97 4.45
CA THR A 280 -16.64 -37.03 3.83
C THR A 280 -17.83 -36.44 3.07
N THR A 281 -18.43 -37.21 2.17
CA THR A 281 -19.67 -36.79 1.50
C THR A 281 -20.81 -36.53 2.49
N ALA A 282 -20.85 -37.27 3.61
CA ALA A 282 -21.85 -37.09 4.66
C ALA A 282 -21.74 -35.72 5.36
N ASP A 283 -20.55 -35.12 5.41
CA ASP A 283 -20.38 -33.77 5.98
C ASP A 283 -21.14 -32.70 5.20
N PHE A 284 -21.41 -32.95 3.91
CA PHE A 284 -22.11 -32.01 3.03
C PHE A 284 -23.64 -32.17 3.05
N THR A 285 -24.20 -33.14 3.77
CA THR A 285 -25.66 -33.31 3.87
C THR A 285 -26.36 -32.08 4.45
N SER A 286 -25.68 -31.31 5.30
CA SER A 286 -26.16 -30.05 5.87
C SER A 286 -25.40 -28.82 5.35
N ALA A 287 -24.78 -28.91 4.17
CA ALA A 287 -24.05 -27.79 3.59
C ALA A 287 -25.02 -26.65 3.20
N LEU A 288 -24.58 -25.42 3.41
CA LEU A 288 -25.39 -24.23 3.18
C LEU A 288 -25.22 -23.69 1.77
N ALA A 289 -26.30 -23.19 1.19
CA ALA A 289 -26.21 -22.32 0.02
C ALA A 289 -25.29 -21.10 0.31
N PRO A 290 -24.58 -20.55 -0.70
CA PRO A 290 -23.64 -19.45 -0.52
C PRO A 290 -24.21 -18.25 0.25
N GLU A 291 -25.47 -17.89 0.00
CA GLU A 291 -26.14 -16.76 0.65
C GLU A 291 -26.38 -17.01 2.14
N SER A 292 -26.73 -18.25 2.50
CA SER A 292 -26.93 -18.65 3.90
C SER A 292 -25.60 -18.73 4.65
N LEU A 293 -24.55 -19.26 4.03
CA LEU A 293 -23.20 -19.20 4.59
C LEU A 293 -22.77 -17.76 4.85
N ALA A 294 -23.02 -16.86 3.90
CA ALA A 294 -22.70 -15.45 4.04
C ALA A 294 -23.51 -14.75 5.14
N ARG A 295 -24.79 -15.14 5.32
CA ARG A 295 -25.62 -14.65 6.42
C ARG A 295 -25.06 -15.08 7.77
N ASP A 296 -24.77 -16.37 7.92
CA ASP A 296 -24.22 -16.94 9.16
C ASP A 296 -22.86 -16.31 9.50
N TRP A 297 -22.00 -16.11 8.50
CA TRP A 297 -20.72 -15.42 8.68
C TRP A 297 -20.88 -13.98 9.18
N ARG A 298 -21.80 -13.21 8.58
CA ARG A 298 -22.08 -11.84 9.03
C ARG A 298 -22.67 -11.79 10.43
N SER A 299 -23.43 -12.82 10.83
CA SER A 299 -23.96 -12.92 12.19
C SER A 299 -22.88 -13.28 13.22
N PHE A 300 -21.81 -13.95 12.80
CA PHE A 300 -20.68 -14.30 13.66
C PHE A 300 -19.71 -13.13 13.86
N LEU A 301 -19.46 -12.35 12.80
CA LEU A 301 -18.59 -11.18 12.90
C LEU A 301 -19.25 -10.04 13.67
N ARG A 302 -18.46 -9.41 14.54
CA ARG A 302 -18.82 -8.18 15.25
C ARG A 302 -18.22 -6.98 14.53
N PRO A 303 -18.79 -5.76 14.68
CA PRO A 303 -18.29 -4.56 14.01
C PRO A 303 -16.81 -4.26 14.28
N ASP A 304 -16.31 -4.66 15.45
CA ASP A 304 -14.98 -4.34 15.95
C ASP A 304 -13.95 -5.43 15.59
N ASP A 305 -14.38 -6.50 14.92
CA ASP A 305 -13.54 -7.68 14.68
C ASP A 305 -12.40 -7.39 13.72
N LEU A 306 -11.20 -7.74 14.16
CA LEU A 306 -10.02 -7.76 13.32
C LEU A 306 -9.88 -9.13 12.65
N LEU A 307 -10.31 -9.25 11.40
CA LEU A 307 -10.15 -10.48 10.63
C LEU A 307 -8.70 -10.70 10.20
N ALA A 308 -8.18 -11.91 10.43
CA ALA A 308 -6.85 -12.34 10.00
C ALA A 308 -6.89 -13.72 9.33
N ALA A 309 -5.96 -13.96 8.40
CA ALA A 309 -5.74 -15.27 7.81
C ALA A 309 -4.24 -15.52 7.61
N TRP A 310 -3.85 -16.78 7.50
CA TRP A 310 -2.44 -17.13 7.27
C TRP A 310 -1.91 -16.58 5.93
N ASN A 311 -2.64 -16.80 4.83
CA ASN A 311 -2.24 -16.39 3.48
C ASN A 311 -3.25 -15.39 2.88
N GLN A 312 -2.76 -14.52 1.99
CA GLN A 312 -3.59 -13.58 1.22
C GLN A 312 -4.68 -14.29 0.40
N SER A 313 -4.38 -15.49 -0.13
CA SER A 313 -5.33 -16.27 -0.94
C SER A 313 -6.65 -16.58 -0.24
N THR A 314 -6.64 -16.76 1.09
CA THR A 314 -7.86 -16.99 1.87
C THR A 314 -8.70 -15.71 1.94
N LEU A 315 -8.06 -14.57 2.23
CA LEU A 315 -8.73 -13.26 2.23
C LEU A 315 -9.27 -12.90 0.85
N ASP A 316 -8.54 -13.21 -0.23
CA ASP A 316 -8.98 -12.94 -1.59
C ASP A 316 -10.25 -13.71 -1.95
N VAL A 317 -10.33 -14.99 -1.56
CA VAL A 317 -11.55 -15.80 -1.75
C VAL A 317 -12.71 -15.19 -0.96
N MET A 318 -12.51 -14.93 0.34
CA MET A 318 -13.56 -14.35 1.19
C MET A 318 -14.03 -12.98 0.69
N ASN A 319 -13.13 -12.14 0.19
CA ASN A 319 -13.46 -10.83 -0.37
C ASN A 319 -14.28 -10.96 -1.66
N ARG A 320 -13.94 -11.90 -2.55
CA ARG A 320 -14.70 -12.14 -3.79
C ARG A 320 -16.15 -12.54 -3.53
N VAL A 321 -16.38 -13.37 -2.52
CA VAL A 321 -17.74 -13.75 -2.09
C VAL A 321 -18.36 -12.76 -1.07
N ARG A 322 -17.77 -11.57 -0.93
CA ARG A 322 -18.27 -10.45 -0.10
C ARG A 322 -18.49 -10.83 1.38
N LEU A 323 -17.62 -11.69 1.90
CA LEU A 323 -17.57 -12.04 3.33
C LEU A 323 -16.67 -11.09 4.13
N THR A 324 -15.78 -10.36 3.46
CA THR A 324 -14.96 -9.31 4.08
C THR A 324 -14.57 -8.26 3.03
N THR A 325 -14.16 -7.07 3.47
CA THR A 325 -13.54 -6.03 2.62
C THR A 325 -12.03 -5.91 2.85
N GLY A 326 -11.46 -6.71 3.76
CA GLY A 326 -10.04 -6.66 4.12
C GLY A 326 -9.65 -7.68 5.19
N GLY A 327 -8.39 -7.67 5.60
CA GLY A 327 -7.92 -8.53 6.67
C GLY A 327 -6.41 -8.51 6.81
N LEU A 328 -5.92 -9.05 7.92
CA LEU A 328 -4.51 -9.15 8.22
C LEU A 328 -3.91 -10.46 7.70
N VAL A 329 -2.78 -10.38 7.00
CA VAL A 329 -2.01 -11.57 6.57
C VAL A 329 -0.98 -11.93 7.64
N LEU A 330 -1.21 -13.01 8.39
CA LEU A 330 -0.34 -13.44 9.48
C LEU A 330 1.05 -13.83 8.98
N LYS A 331 1.16 -14.47 7.80
CA LYS A 331 2.46 -14.84 7.22
C LYS A 331 3.38 -13.64 7.01
N GLY A 332 2.86 -12.57 6.42
CA GLY A 332 3.61 -11.33 6.18
C GLY A 332 3.87 -10.56 7.48
N THR A 333 2.91 -10.59 8.40
CA THR A 333 3.04 -9.97 9.72
C THR A 333 4.17 -10.62 10.53
N TYR A 334 4.21 -11.95 10.57
CA TYR A 334 5.29 -12.69 11.22
C TYR A 334 6.65 -12.29 10.67
N GLY A 335 6.81 -12.32 9.35
CA GLY A 335 8.09 -11.96 8.73
C GLY A 335 8.48 -10.50 8.98
N SER A 336 7.51 -9.61 9.12
CA SER A 336 7.77 -8.20 9.46
C SER A 336 8.22 -8.04 10.91
N VAL A 337 7.55 -8.71 11.85
CA VAL A 337 7.83 -8.64 13.30
C VAL A 337 9.12 -9.35 13.69
N THR A 338 9.37 -10.54 13.12
CA THR A 338 10.56 -11.33 13.47
C THR A 338 11.74 -11.05 12.54
N GLY A 339 11.50 -10.43 11.37
CA GLY A 339 12.46 -10.29 10.26
C GLY A 339 13.04 -11.62 9.76
N GLN A 340 12.36 -12.72 10.03
CA GLN A 340 12.68 -14.05 9.50
C GLN A 340 11.73 -14.39 8.35
N ARG A 341 12.14 -15.33 7.49
CA ARG A 341 11.22 -15.90 6.50
C ARG A 341 10.23 -16.83 7.20
N SER A 342 8.94 -16.59 6.98
CA SER A 342 7.89 -17.37 7.63
C SER A 342 7.83 -18.83 7.15
N GLY A 343 8.01 -19.09 5.84
CA GLY A 343 7.89 -20.44 5.26
C GLY A 343 6.44 -20.89 5.06
N THR A 344 6.19 -22.20 5.07
CA THR A 344 4.83 -22.75 5.19
C THR A 344 4.33 -22.64 6.64
N LEU A 345 3.01 -22.79 6.85
CA LEU A 345 2.43 -22.71 8.20
C LEU A 345 2.99 -23.82 9.10
N ASP A 346 3.12 -25.03 8.56
CA ASP A 346 3.60 -26.20 9.31
C ASP A 346 5.08 -26.06 9.67
N GLU A 347 5.91 -25.59 8.74
CA GLU A 347 7.32 -25.26 9.00
C GLU A 347 7.47 -24.21 10.09
N LEU A 348 6.63 -23.17 10.07
CA LEU A 348 6.69 -22.11 11.08
C LEU A 348 6.29 -22.65 12.45
N VAL A 349 5.18 -23.39 12.55
CA VAL A 349 4.70 -23.98 13.81
C VAL A 349 5.77 -24.88 14.41
N ALA A 350 6.38 -25.76 13.60
CA ALA A 350 7.45 -26.64 14.06
C ALA A 350 8.69 -25.85 14.49
N ARG A 351 9.11 -24.85 13.71
CA ARG A 351 10.30 -24.04 14.01
C ARG A 351 10.16 -23.23 15.30
N GLU A 352 8.98 -22.67 15.56
CA GLU A 352 8.69 -21.90 16.77
C GLU A 352 8.32 -22.78 17.98
N GLY A 353 8.26 -24.11 17.81
CA GLY A 353 7.87 -25.04 18.88
C GLY A 353 6.44 -24.79 19.38
N LEU A 354 5.55 -24.28 18.53
CA LEU A 354 4.16 -24.02 18.90
C LEU A 354 3.40 -25.34 19.00
N ALA A 355 2.53 -25.46 20.00
CA ALA A 355 1.62 -26.59 20.18
C ALA A 355 0.18 -26.10 19.99
N PRO A 356 -0.35 -26.09 18.74
CA PRO A 356 -1.73 -25.68 18.49
C PRO A 356 -2.71 -26.62 19.17
N GLU A 357 -3.65 -26.06 19.93
CA GLU A 357 -4.70 -26.84 20.57
C GLU A 357 -5.68 -27.43 19.53
N PRO A 358 -6.06 -28.70 19.64
CA PRO A 358 -7.07 -29.29 18.77
C PRO A 358 -8.41 -28.54 18.92
N LEU A 359 -8.95 -28.08 17.79
CA LEU A 359 -10.27 -27.46 17.74
C LEU A 359 -11.32 -28.54 17.45
N PRO A 360 -12.50 -28.52 18.11
CA PRO A 360 -13.60 -29.45 17.87
C PRO A 360 -14.35 -29.13 16.56
N LEU A 361 -13.60 -28.99 15.46
CA LEU A 361 -14.08 -28.68 14.12
C LEU A 361 -13.68 -29.81 13.15
N ARG A 362 -14.34 -29.88 11.99
CA ARG A 362 -14.13 -30.97 11.04
C ARG A 362 -12.92 -30.73 10.13
N GLY A 363 -12.30 -31.85 9.75
CA GLY A 363 -11.32 -31.94 8.68
C GLY A 363 -10.04 -31.13 8.85
N ARG A 364 -9.31 -31.00 7.74
CA ARG A 364 -8.00 -30.35 7.67
C ARG A 364 -8.07 -28.87 8.04
N ALA A 365 -9.20 -28.22 7.78
CA ALA A 365 -9.43 -26.82 8.10
C ALA A 365 -9.25 -26.55 9.60
N ALA A 366 -9.74 -27.45 10.47
CA ALA A 366 -9.60 -27.35 11.92
C ALA A 366 -8.12 -27.24 12.33
N ARG A 367 -7.28 -28.15 11.84
CA ARG A 367 -5.83 -28.14 12.11
C ARG A 367 -5.15 -26.89 11.57
N ARG A 368 -5.54 -26.44 10.37
CA ARG A 368 -4.97 -25.24 9.75
C ARG A 368 -5.33 -23.96 10.51
N LEU A 369 -6.58 -23.88 10.98
CA LEU A 369 -7.05 -22.79 11.83
C LEU A 369 -6.31 -22.76 13.16
N ALA A 370 -6.21 -23.91 13.85
CA ALA A 370 -5.47 -24.03 15.10
C ALA A 370 -4.02 -23.54 14.95
N SER A 371 -3.30 -24.02 13.93
CA SER A 371 -1.93 -23.60 13.64
C SER A 371 -1.83 -22.09 13.36
N ALA A 372 -2.76 -21.53 12.59
CA ALA A 372 -2.76 -20.10 12.29
C ALA A 372 -3.05 -19.26 13.56
N ALA A 373 -3.96 -19.71 14.42
CA ALA A 373 -4.28 -19.06 15.69
C ALA A 373 -3.11 -19.13 16.69
N ALA A 374 -2.39 -20.24 16.74
CA ALA A 374 -1.18 -20.36 17.57
C ALA A 374 -0.11 -19.35 17.14
N VAL A 375 0.10 -19.17 15.83
CA VAL A 375 1.01 -18.14 15.31
C VAL A 375 0.50 -16.73 15.63
N ALA A 376 -0.80 -16.49 15.51
CA ALA A 376 -1.39 -15.20 15.84
C ALA A 376 -1.21 -14.84 17.33
N THR A 377 -1.41 -15.83 18.20
CA THR A 377 -1.16 -15.73 19.65
C THR A 377 0.32 -15.45 19.95
N ARG A 378 1.23 -16.15 19.27
CA ARG A 378 2.68 -15.88 19.36
C ARG A 378 3.02 -14.45 18.95
N LEU A 379 2.34 -13.88 17.95
CA LEU A 379 2.52 -12.48 17.55
C LEU A 379 2.04 -11.49 18.62
N GLY A 380 1.03 -11.87 19.42
CA GLY A 380 0.56 -11.11 20.57
C GLY A 380 1.63 -10.85 21.64
N VAL A 381 2.64 -11.72 21.75
CA VAL A 381 3.78 -11.54 22.69
C VAL A 381 4.63 -10.32 22.32
N TYR A 382 4.66 -9.92 21.05
CA TYR A 382 5.43 -8.76 20.60
C TYR A 382 4.69 -7.43 20.78
N ARG A 383 3.50 -7.44 21.40
CA ARG A 383 2.75 -6.22 21.74
C ARG A 383 3.55 -5.41 22.76
N PRO A 384 3.78 -4.10 22.53
CA PRO A 384 4.38 -3.26 23.55
C PRO A 384 3.44 -3.19 24.77
N THR A 385 3.99 -3.28 25.98
CA THR A 385 3.22 -3.03 27.20
C THR A 385 2.81 -1.56 27.21
N ILE A 386 1.56 -1.27 26.84
CA ILE A 386 1.01 0.07 26.95
C ILE A 386 0.87 0.34 28.45
N ARG A 387 1.82 1.06 29.05
CA ARG A 387 1.63 1.62 30.39
C ARG A 387 0.48 2.63 30.27
N ALA A 388 -0.56 2.41 31.07
CA ALA A 388 -1.73 3.27 31.21
C ALA A 388 -1.35 4.72 31.51
#